data_AF-A0AAD5K0M0-F1
#
_entry.id   AF-A0AAD5K0M0-F1
#
_cell.length_a   1.000
_cell.length_b   1.000
_cell.length_c   1.000
_cell.angle_alpha   90.00
_cell.angle_beta   90.00
_cell.angle_gamma   90.00
#
_symmetry.space_group_name_H-M   'P 1'
#
loop_
_entity.id
_entity.type
_entity.pdbx_description
1 polymer ?
#
loop_
_entity_poly.entity_id
_entity_poly.type
_entity_poly.pdbx_seq_one_letter_code
_entity_poly.pdbx_strand_id
1 'polypeptide(L)'
;MAVEKPMTTVLLFLLCITTIVSAYEGCQDKFSITDTTCSQFAFSSGGGATSNLLCYDMDKDMNTFYDLSSLPEVTWVDPRMVRIASMVTNVFENGDKIFGYAACQDIGDMRGFTCGYVGFTTGTNDANQVIREFSEIKPSNALLSHLGRLGELSQLNSCDITQRASTVGLESFCETWKQEACNEDQLFANFQKQWTLNNYLLPSARFAAGAGVTSALGQLIFYGNYTFLISIKEVTKPSINLVRILELTGARGDNESEQSYLTRFLTTRRQLQCCYPDNVWPLSATRSMDLQSLVDNFDTNQNLLAPVALPHFGQVVTGEEPDGIDARRCS
;
A
#
# COMPACT_ATOMS: atom_id res chain seq x y z
N MET A 1 37.26 68.20 -31.87
CA MET A 1 36.57 68.37 -30.58
C MET A 1 35.10 68.09 -30.80
N ALA A 2 34.67 66.86 -30.51
CA ALA A 2 33.26 66.46 -30.60
C ALA A 2 32.95 65.65 -29.34
N VAL A 3 31.86 66.05 -28.70
CA VAL A 3 31.36 65.61 -27.39
C VAL A 3 30.65 64.27 -27.55
N GLU A 4 31.09 63.24 -26.82
CA GLU A 4 30.38 61.95 -26.71
C GLU A 4 29.25 62.05 -25.68
N LYS A 5 28.04 61.65 -26.10
CA LYS A 5 26.86 61.47 -25.24
C LYS A 5 26.95 60.13 -24.49
N PRO A 6 26.46 60.03 -23.23
CA PRO A 6 26.38 58.75 -22.55
C PRO A 6 25.17 57.95 -23.04
N MET A 7 25.43 56.68 -23.35
CA MET A 7 24.48 55.67 -23.81
C MET A 7 23.82 55.01 -22.59
N THR A 8 22.49 55.13 -22.51
CA THR A 8 21.67 54.57 -21.43
C THR A 8 21.58 53.05 -21.57
N THR A 9 22.18 52.30 -20.66
CA THR A 9 22.06 50.84 -20.58
C THR A 9 20.69 50.48 -19.98
N VAL A 10 19.81 49.91 -20.80
CA VAL A 10 18.54 49.29 -20.34
C VAL A 10 18.87 47.95 -19.71
N LEU A 11 18.67 47.83 -18.40
CA LEU A 11 18.83 46.60 -17.65
C LEU A 11 17.58 45.72 -17.87
N LEU A 12 17.71 44.69 -18.72
CA LEU A 12 16.66 43.70 -18.94
C LEU A 12 16.62 42.75 -17.73
N PHE A 13 15.64 42.92 -16.85
CA PHE A 13 15.34 41.96 -15.78
C PHE A 13 14.77 40.69 -16.42
N LEU A 14 15.60 39.66 -16.58
CA LEU A 14 15.11 38.29 -16.76
C LEU A 14 14.45 37.88 -15.43
N LEU A 15 13.12 37.91 -15.37
CA LEU A 15 12.37 37.18 -14.36
C LEU A 15 12.63 35.68 -14.60
N CYS A 16 13.56 35.12 -13.86
CA CYS A 16 13.68 33.68 -13.73
C CYS A 16 12.46 33.21 -12.93
N ILE A 17 11.38 32.86 -13.62
CA ILE A 17 10.24 32.18 -13.01
C ILE A 17 10.74 30.77 -12.68
N THR A 18 11.34 30.62 -11.50
CA THR A 18 11.51 29.31 -10.89
C THR A 18 10.10 28.84 -10.54
N THR A 19 9.49 28.07 -11.44
CA THR A 19 8.32 27.27 -11.09
C THR A 19 8.74 26.39 -9.93
N ILE A 20 8.25 26.70 -8.73
CA ILE A 20 8.34 25.79 -7.60
C ILE A 20 7.53 24.56 -8.03
N VAL A 21 8.21 23.53 -8.54
CA VAL A 21 7.60 22.23 -8.71
C VAL A 21 7.15 21.84 -7.30
N SER A 22 5.84 21.73 -7.07
CA SER A 22 5.36 21.31 -5.75
C SER A 22 5.98 19.94 -5.44
N ALA A 23 6.39 19.75 -4.19
CA ALA A 23 7.22 18.62 -3.76
C ALA A 23 6.60 17.24 -4.05
N TYR A 24 5.31 17.19 -4.38
CA TYR A 24 4.57 15.96 -4.65
C TYR A 24 3.93 16.03 -6.05
N GLU A 25 4.51 15.32 -7.02
CA GLU A 25 3.98 15.21 -8.39
C GLU A 25 2.50 14.78 -8.42
N GLY A 26 2.12 13.90 -7.51
CA GLY A 26 0.75 13.43 -7.34
C GLY A 26 -0.23 14.47 -6.78
N CYS A 27 0.21 15.61 -6.26
CA CYS A 27 -0.64 16.57 -5.55
C CYS A 27 -0.59 17.96 -6.19
N GLN A 28 -0.95 18.00 -7.48
CA GLN A 28 -1.03 19.22 -8.29
C GLN A 28 -2.47 19.48 -8.75
N ASP A 29 -2.72 20.67 -9.29
CA ASP A 29 -4.00 21.08 -9.86
C ASP A 29 -5.18 20.86 -8.90
N LYS A 30 -6.19 20.07 -9.31
CA LYS A 30 -7.36 19.72 -8.49
C LYS A 30 -7.05 18.85 -7.25
N PHE A 31 -5.81 18.36 -7.14
CA PHE A 31 -5.29 17.62 -6.00
C PHE A 31 -4.28 18.43 -5.17
N SER A 32 -4.14 19.74 -5.45
CA SER A 32 -3.30 20.62 -4.65
C SER A 32 -3.75 20.62 -3.19
N ILE A 33 -2.78 20.59 -2.29
CA ILE A 33 -3.01 20.60 -0.85
C ILE A 33 -3.53 21.99 -0.46
N THR A 34 -4.83 22.08 -0.17
CA THR A 34 -5.48 23.33 0.25
C THR A 34 -6.37 23.08 1.45
N ASP A 35 -6.56 24.08 2.31
CA ASP A 35 -7.43 23.97 3.48
C ASP A 35 -8.85 23.54 3.08
N THR A 36 -9.38 24.07 1.97
CA THR A 36 -10.71 23.72 1.46
C THR A 36 -10.83 22.26 1.07
N THR A 37 -9.82 21.69 0.39
CA THR A 37 -9.82 20.28 0.00
C THR A 37 -9.54 19.37 1.18
N CYS A 38 -8.67 19.78 2.11
CA CYS A 38 -8.21 18.90 3.19
C CYS A 38 -9.11 18.93 4.43
N SER A 39 -9.86 20.01 4.67
CA SER A 39 -10.77 20.14 5.82
C SER A 39 -11.86 19.06 5.84
N GLN A 40 -12.24 18.50 4.68
CA GLN A 40 -13.26 17.45 4.58
C GLN A 40 -12.82 16.10 5.18
N PHE A 41 -11.52 15.86 5.31
CA PHE A 41 -10.99 14.57 5.77
C PHE A 41 -10.84 14.49 7.29
N ALA A 42 -10.94 15.62 7.99
CA ALA A 42 -10.85 15.71 9.44
C ALA A 42 -9.59 15.03 10.02
N PHE A 43 -8.46 15.13 9.32
CA PHE A 43 -7.16 14.79 9.90
C PHE A 43 -6.91 15.75 11.08
N SER A 44 -6.54 15.21 12.25
CA SER A 44 -6.28 16.04 13.42
C SER A 44 -5.14 17.01 13.15
N SER A 45 -5.37 18.30 13.39
CA SER A 45 -4.36 19.35 13.35
C SER A 45 -3.32 19.11 14.45
N GLY A 46 -2.25 18.39 14.13
CA GLY A 46 -1.10 18.13 14.99
C GLY A 46 0.13 17.88 14.12
N GLY A 47 1.00 18.87 14.02
CA GLY A 47 2.18 18.85 13.18
C GLY A 47 3.32 18.03 13.76
N GLY A 48 4.19 17.56 12.86
CA GLY A 48 5.45 16.92 13.18
C GLY A 48 5.33 15.40 13.33
N ALA A 49 6.33 14.69 12.83
CA ALA A 49 6.45 13.22 12.80
C ALA A 49 6.49 12.54 14.19
N THR A 50 5.91 13.14 15.23
CA THR A 50 5.90 12.62 16.61
C THR A 50 4.66 13.00 17.43
N SER A 51 3.67 13.74 16.90
CA SER A 51 2.46 14.02 17.67
C SER A 51 1.43 12.92 17.49
N ASN A 52 1.30 12.05 18.50
CA ASN A 52 0.15 11.17 18.77
C ASN A 52 -0.69 10.88 17.53
N LEU A 53 -0.30 9.86 16.75
CA LEU A 53 -1.29 9.17 15.92
C LEU A 53 -2.47 8.92 16.86
N LEU A 54 -3.65 9.45 16.50
CA LEU A 54 -4.89 9.15 17.20
C LEU A 54 -5.12 7.65 17.04
N CYS A 55 -4.49 6.87 17.92
CA CYS A 55 -4.73 5.47 18.01
C CYS A 55 -6.01 5.32 18.82
N TYR A 56 -7.01 4.75 18.15
CA TYR A 56 -8.29 4.49 18.75
C TYR A 56 -8.24 3.06 19.31
N ASP A 57 -8.05 2.95 20.62
CA ASP A 57 -8.05 1.69 21.34
C ASP A 57 -9.42 1.03 21.23
N MET A 58 -9.51 -0.18 20.66
CA MET A 58 -10.74 -0.98 20.67
C MET A 58 -10.46 -2.47 20.83
N ASP A 59 -11.45 -3.09 21.50
CA ASP A 59 -11.63 -4.47 21.96
C ASP A 59 -10.43 -5.43 21.98
N LYS A 60 -10.25 -6.04 23.15
CA LYS A 60 -9.21 -7.05 23.48
C LYS A 60 -9.19 -8.29 22.57
N ASP A 61 -10.16 -8.41 21.66
CA ASP A 61 -10.22 -9.46 20.67
C ASP A 61 -9.44 -9.01 19.44
N MET A 62 -8.12 -9.24 19.48
CA MET A 62 -7.06 -8.89 18.52
C MET A 62 -7.24 -9.44 17.07
N ASN A 63 -8.45 -9.53 16.56
CA ASN A 63 -8.71 -9.99 15.19
C ASN A 63 -8.23 -8.91 14.22
N THR A 64 -7.11 -9.14 13.54
CA THR A 64 -6.47 -8.17 12.61
C THR A 64 -7.25 -7.98 11.30
N PHE A 65 -8.37 -8.70 11.09
CA PHE A 65 -9.18 -8.63 9.87
C PHE A 65 -10.60 -8.10 10.12
N TYR A 66 -11.17 -7.40 9.14
CA TYR A 66 -12.55 -6.92 9.18
C TYR A 66 -13.55 -8.08 9.23
N ASP A 67 -14.69 -7.88 9.89
CA ASP A 67 -15.83 -8.76 9.73
C ASP A 67 -16.43 -8.57 8.34
N LEU A 68 -16.40 -9.63 7.53
CA LEU A 68 -16.86 -9.61 6.15
C LEU A 68 -18.27 -10.20 6.00
N SER A 69 -18.93 -10.62 7.10
CA SER A 69 -20.21 -11.33 7.10
C SER A 69 -21.34 -10.61 6.34
N SER A 70 -21.29 -9.27 6.32
CA SER A 70 -22.27 -8.42 5.62
C SER A 70 -21.97 -8.21 4.13
N LEU A 71 -20.78 -8.59 3.66
CA LEU A 71 -20.35 -8.42 2.27
C LEU A 71 -20.63 -9.68 1.44
N PRO A 72 -20.85 -9.55 0.12
CA PRO A 72 -20.98 -10.70 -0.77
C PRO A 72 -19.82 -11.69 -0.59
N GLU A 73 -20.14 -12.99 -0.63
CA GLU A 73 -19.13 -14.03 -0.62
C GLU A 73 -18.41 -14.06 -1.98
N VAL A 74 -17.08 -14.00 -1.92
CA VAL A 74 -16.19 -14.13 -3.08
C VAL A 74 -15.14 -15.17 -2.70
N THR A 75 -15.28 -16.36 -3.27
CA THR A 75 -14.40 -17.51 -2.98
C THR A 75 -13.40 -17.79 -4.10
N TRP A 76 -13.53 -17.08 -5.22
CA TRP A 76 -12.67 -17.23 -6.38
C TRP A 76 -12.43 -15.88 -7.06
N VAL A 77 -11.20 -15.70 -7.53
CA VAL A 77 -10.74 -14.55 -8.30
C VAL A 77 -9.88 -15.06 -9.45
N ASP A 78 -9.88 -14.35 -10.57
CA ASP A 78 -9.14 -14.76 -11.76
C ASP A 78 -7.62 -14.85 -11.46
N PRO A 79 -6.95 -15.99 -11.72
CA PRO A 79 -5.51 -16.13 -11.49
C PRO A 79 -4.64 -15.08 -12.21
N ARG A 80 -5.05 -14.65 -13.41
CA ARG A 80 -4.39 -13.56 -14.13
C ARG A 80 -4.55 -12.24 -13.40
N MET A 81 -5.75 -11.94 -12.91
CA MET A 81 -5.98 -10.75 -12.07
C MET A 81 -5.10 -10.79 -10.82
N VAL A 82 -5.09 -11.92 -10.08
CA VAL A 82 -4.25 -12.11 -8.89
C VAL A 82 -2.78 -11.82 -9.20
N ARG A 83 -2.29 -12.37 -10.29
CA ARG A 83 -0.89 -12.23 -10.72
C ARG A 83 -0.55 -10.78 -11.06
N ILE A 84 -1.35 -10.12 -11.90
CA ILE A 84 -1.13 -8.73 -12.30
C ILE A 84 -1.25 -7.81 -11.09
N ALA A 85 -2.29 -7.98 -10.26
CA ALA A 85 -2.51 -7.16 -9.08
C ALA A 85 -1.35 -7.28 -8.07
N SER A 86 -0.82 -8.48 -7.89
CA SER A 86 0.34 -8.70 -7.03
C SER A 86 1.61 -8.04 -7.58
N MET A 87 1.85 -8.12 -8.89
CA MET A 87 3.02 -7.50 -9.52
C MET A 87 2.94 -5.98 -9.54
N VAL A 88 1.76 -5.42 -9.83
CA VAL A 88 1.53 -3.97 -9.73
C VAL A 88 1.76 -3.47 -8.30
N THR A 89 1.27 -4.21 -7.31
CA THR A 89 1.51 -3.89 -5.90
C THR A 89 2.99 -3.98 -5.55
N ASN A 90 3.70 -5.01 -6.02
CA ASN A 90 5.14 -5.13 -5.80
C ASN A 90 5.95 -4.00 -6.48
N VAL A 91 5.53 -3.54 -7.66
CA VAL A 91 6.13 -2.36 -8.29
C VAL A 91 5.91 -1.12 -7.43
N PHE A 92 4.71 -0.95 -6.88
CA PHE A 92 4.42 0.18 -6.01
C PHE A 92 5.23 0.16 -4.70
N GLU A 93 5.46 -1.01 -4.10
CA GLU A 93 6.22 -1.12 -2.84
C GLU A 93 7.74 -1.14 -3.04
N ASN A 94 8.21 -1.87 -4.05
CA ASN A 94 9.62 -2.21 -4.20
C ASN A 94 10.25 -1.62 -5.47
N GLY A 95 9.47 -0.97 -6.35
CA GLY A 95 9.94 -0.44 -7.64
C GLY A 95 10.31 -1.50 -8.67
N ASP A 96 10.07 -2.79 -8.38
CA ASP A 96 10.46 -3.93 -9.22
C ASP A 96 9.28 -4.92 -9.36
N LYS A 97 9.32 -5.78 -10.38
CA LYS A 97 8.34 -6.84 -10.63
C LYS A 97 8.74 -8.17 -9.98
N ILE A 98 9.96 -8.25 -9.43
CA ILE A 98 10.50 -9.44 -8.76
C ILE A 98 10.10 -9.41 -7.28
N PHE A 99 9.48 -10.49 -6.80
CA PHE A 99 8.99 -10.58 -5.42
C PHE A 99 10.11 -10.91 -4.42
N GLY A 100 10.19 -10.10 -3.37
CA GLY A 100 11.15 -10.27 -2.29
C GLY A 100 10.68 -11.20 -1.18
N TYR A 101 10.39 -12.48 -1.44
CA TYR A 101 9.95 -13.44 -0.41
C TYR A 101 10.89 -13.52 0.80
N ALA A 102 12.20 -13.36 0.55
CA ALA A 102 13.25 -13.36 1.57
C ALA A 102 13.60 -11.97 2.13
N ALA A 103 12.92 -10.90 1.66
CA ALA A 103 13.07 -9.57 2.23
C ALA A 103 12.75 -9.63 3.72
N CYS A 104 13.57 -9.01 4.56
CA CYS A 104 13.24 -8.78 5.96
C CYS A 104 14.16 -7.70 6.50
N GLN A 105 13.60 -6.56 6.89
CA GLN A 105 14.37 -5.41 7.37
C GLN A 105 13.51 -4.51 8.26
N ASP A 106 14.12 -3.91 9.29
CA ASP A 106 13.55 -2.77 9.98
C ASP A 106 13.90 -1.50 9.19
N ILE A 107 12.87 -0.89 8.59
CA ILE A 107 13.00 0.29 7.74
C ILE A 107 12.77 1.60 8.51
N GLY A 108 12.62 1.53 9.85
CA GLY A 108 12.45 2.71 10.70
C GLY A 108 11.09 3.38 10.57
N ASP A 109 10.08 2.66 10.09
CA ASP A 109 8.70 3.16 9.90
C ASP A 109 7.79 2.88 11.11
N MET A 110 8.39 2.47 12.24
CA MET A 110 7.71 2.09 13.48
C MET A 110 6.75 0.89 13.32
N ARG A 111 7.08 -0.05 12.41
CA ARG A 111 6.38 -1.34 12.29
C ARG A 111 7.25 -2.55 12.67
N GLY A 112 8.48 -2.30 13.12
CA GLY A 112 9.49 -3.32 13.39
C GLY A 112 10.02 -3.91 12.07
N PHE A 113 10.34 -5.21 12.07
CA PHE A 113 10.77 -5.87 10.83
C PHE A 113 9.61 -5.95 9.84
N THR A 114 9.85 -5.54 8.59
CA THR A 114 8.97 -5.69 7.42
C THR A 114 9.55 -6.73 6.47
N CYS A 115 8.79 -7.78 6.13
CA CYS A 115 9.31 -9.00 5.52
C CYS A 115 8.39 -9.62 4.45
N GLY A 116 8.98 -10.30 3.48
CA GLY A 116 8.27 -11.17 2.54
C GLY A 116 7.46 -10.51 1.42
N TYR A 117 6.53 -11.29 0.88
CA TYR A 117 5.80 -11.06 -0.37
C TYR A 117 5.11 -9.69 -0.48
N VAL A 118 4.46 -9.24 0.60
CA VAL A 118 3.73 -7.97 0.67
C VAL A 118 4.20 -7.06 1.82
N GLY A 119 5.32 -7.39 2.47
CA GLY A 119 5.82 -6.63 3.61
C GLY A 119 5.05 -6.87 4.91
N PHE A 120 4.97 -8.13 5.35
CA PHE A 120 4.46 -8.49 6.67
C PHE A 120 5.32 -7.87 7.76
N THR A 121 4.72 -7.24 8.75
CA THR A 121 5.42 -6.57 9.85
C THR A 121 5.23 -7.16 11.25
N THR A 122 6.33 -7.26 12.00
CA THR A 122 6.29 -7.78 13.38
C THR A 122 5.41 -6.96 14.33
N GLY A 123 5.40 -5.63 14.21
CA GLY A 123 4.60 -4.75 15.08
C GLY A 123 3.11 -4.78 14.79
N THR A 124 2.72 -5.18 13.59
CA THR A 124 1.31 -5.24 13.16
C THR A 124 0.71 -6.64 13.29
N ASN A 125 1.48 -7.59 13.82
CA ASN A 125 1.07 -8.96 14.12
C ASN A 125 0.80 -9.86 12.89
N ASP A 126 0.87 -9.36 11.66
CA ASP A 126 0.71 -10.19 10.45
C ASP A 126 1.83 -11.25 10.32
N ALA A 127 3.10 -10.90 10.59
CA ALA A 127 4.22 -11.82 10.56
C ALA A 127 4.03 -12.95 11.59
N ASN A 128 3.47 -12.64 12.76
CA ASN A 128 3.11 -13.63 13.77
C ASN A 128 2.02 -14.59 13.26
N GLN A 129 0.99 -14.08 12.57
CA GLN A 129 -0.06 -14.92 11.99
C GLN A 129 0.49 -15.84 10.90
N VAL A 130 1.27 -15.27 9.97
CA VAL A 130 1.94 -16.00 8.89
C VAL A 130 2.78 -17.14 9.46
N ILE A 131 3.62 -16.87 10.47
CA ILE A 131 4.49 -17.90 11.05
C ILE A 131 3.68 -18.96 11.80
N ARG A 132 2.64 -18.57 12.54
CA ARG A 132 1.79 -19.50 13.28
C ARG A 132 1.09 -20.47 12.34
N GLU A 133 0.42 -19.97 11.30
CA GLU A 133 -0.27 -20.80 10.32
C GLU A 133 0.72 -21.62 9.47
N PHE A 134 1.88 -21.06 9.10
CA PHE A 134 2.92 -21.83 8.42
C PHE A 134 3.44 -22.98 9.31
N SER A 135 3.51 -22.78 10.62
CA SER A 135 3.93 -23.82 11.56
C SER A 135 2.93 -24.96 11.69
N GLU A 136 1.66 -24.77 11.32
CA GLU A 136 0.69 -25.86 11.21
C GLU A 136 0.98 -26.76 9.99
N ILE A 137 1.53 -26.17 8.91
CA ILE A 137 1.92 -26.87 7.69
C ILE A 137 3.30 -27.53 7.85
N LYS A 138 4.26 -26.84 8.47
CA LYS A 138 5.63 -27.32 8.71
C LYS A 138 6.00 -27.15 10.19
N PRO A 139 5.64 -28.09 11.09
CA PRO A 139 5.81 -27.93 12.55
C PRO A 139 7.24 -27.71 13.04
N SER A 140 8.25 -28.12 12.28
CA SER A 140 9.68 -27.99 12.63
C SER A 140 10.40 -26.92 11.81
N ASN A 141 9.69 -25.87 11.36
CA ASN A 141 10.31 -24.75 10.65
C ASN A 141 11.16 -23.89 11.59
N ALA A 142 12.14 -23.18 11.04
CA ALA A 142 13.07 -22.36 11.81
C ALA A 142 12.40 -21.15 12.47
N LEU A 143 11.31 -20.63 11.87
CA LEU A 143 10.57 -19.45 12.35
C LEU A 143 9.81 -19.69 13.66
N LEU A 144 9.56 -20.95 14.02
CA LEU A 144 8.87 -21.33 15.25
C LEU A 144 9.48 -20.71 16.51
N SER A 145 10.81 -20.57 16.54
CA SER A 145 11.56 -20.00 17.66
C SER A 145 11.16 -18.55 18.00
N HIS A 146 10.61 -17.82 17.04
CA HIS A 146 10.22 -16.41 17.18
C HIS A 146 8.79 -16.21 17.67
N LEU A 147 7.94 -17.25 17.62
CA LEU A 147 6.53 -17.13 18.00
C LEU A 147 6.31 -16.67 19.45
N GLY A 148 7.21 -17.02 20.37
CA GLY A 148 7.13 -16.56 21.76
C GLY A 148 7.19 -15.03 21.83
N ARG A 149 8.23 -14.43 21.24
CA ARG A 149 8.43 -12.98 21.26
C ARG A 149 7.39 -12.23 20.43
N LEU A 150 7.03 -12.75 19.25
CA LEU A 150 5.95 -12.20 18.42
C LEU A 150 4.59 -12.26 19.13
N GLY A 151 4.35 -13.33 19.90
CA GLY A 151 3.20 -13.45 20.77
C GLY A 151 3.15 -12.35 21.82
N GLU A 152 4.26 -12.08 22.52
CA GLU A 152 4.35 -10.97 23.49
C GLU A 152 4.03 -9.61 22.85
N LEU A 153 4.65 -9.31 21.70
CA LEU A 153 4.39 -8.05 20.98
C LEU A 153 2.93 -7.93 20.57
N SER A 154 2.30 -9.04 20.17
CA SER A 154 0.90 -9.04 19.76
C SER A 154 -0.06 -8.67 20.90
N GLN A 155 0.26 -9.05 22.14
CA GLN A 155 -0.56 -8.76 23.33
C GLN A 155 -0.44 -7.32 23.84
N LEU A 156 0.54 -6.56 23.34
CA LEU A 156 0.66 -5.14 23.69
C LEU A 156 -0.52 -4.35 23.12
N ASN A 157 -0.88 -3.27 23.81
CA ASN A 157 -1.90 -2.33 23.31
C ASN A 157 -1.54 -1.87 21.89
N SER A 158 -2.51 -1.90 20.97
CA SER A 158 -2.32 -1.54 19.56
C SER A 158 -1.77 -0.11 19.38
N CYS A 159 -2.04 0.77 20.34
CA CYS A 159 -1.56 2.15 20.39
C CYS A 159 -0.13 2.31 20.90
N ASP A 160 0.45 1.26 21.49
CA ASP A 160 1.85 1.26 21.90
C ASP A 160 2.76 0.92 20.71
N ILE A 161 2.67 1.75 19.66
CA ILE A 161 3.36 1.56 18.38
C ILE A 161 4.88 1.40 18.60
N THR A 162 5.45 2.16 19.54
CA THR A 162 6.89 2.09 19.84
C THR A 162 7.28 0.73 20.41
N GLN A 163 6.52 0.19 21.37
CA GLN A 163 6.86 -1.11 21.95
C GLN A 163 6.54 -2.25 20.99
N ARG A 164 5.45 -2.13 20.22
CA ARG A 164 5.09 -3.12 19.20
C ARG A 164 6.12 -3.20 18.08
N ALA A 165 6.72 -2.08 17.70
CA ALA A 165 7.79 -2.02 16.70
C ALA A 165 9.15 -2.53 17.21
N SER A 166 9.26 -2.92 18.49
CA SER A 166 10.53 -3.35 19.08
C SER A 166 11.06 -4.62 18.41
N THR A 167 12.32 -4.55 17.96
CA THR A 167 13.07 -5.68 17.39
C THR A 167 13.90 -6.43 18.43
N VAL A 168 13.85 -6.03 19.70
CA VAL A 168 14.57 -6.68 20.80
C VAL A 168 14.02 -8.09 21.03
N GLY A 169 14.91 -9.09 21.09
CA GLY A 169 14.56 -10.51 21.19
C GLY A 169 14.18 -11.16 19.86
N LEU A 170 14.39 -10.47 18.74
CA LEU A 170 14.18 -10.95 17.37
C LEU A 170 15.46 -10.80 16.53
N GLU A 171 16.64 -10.87 17.15
CA GLU A 171 17.92 -10.55 16.50
C GLU A 171 18.24 -11.47 15.31
N SER A 172 17.82 -12.74 15.36
CA SER A 172 17.99 -13.72 14.27
C SER A 172 16.75 -13.85 13.37
N PHE A 173 15.74 -12.99 13.54
CA PHE A 173 14.46 -13.09 12.83
C PHE A 173 14.62 -13.00 11.32
N CYS A 174 15.31 -11.97 10.82
CA CYS A 174 15.53 -11.77 9.38
C CYS A 174 16.33 -12.91 8.74
N GLU A 175 17.33 -13.44 9.45
CA GLU A 175 18.13 -14.58 8.98
C GLU A 175 17.26 -15.84 8.85
N THR A 176 16.44 -16.10 9.87
CA THR A 176 15.52 -17.23 9.90
C THR A 176 14.42 -17.12 8.82
N TRP A 177 13.90 -15.91 8.61
CA TRP A 177 12.94 -15.61 7.55
C TRP A 177 13.53 -15.88 6.17
N LYS A 178 14.74 -15.37 5.92
CA LYS A 178 15.46 -15.63 4.68
C LYS A 178 15.72 -17.13 4.49
N GLN A 179 16.13 -17.84 5.53
CA GLN A 179 16.38 -19.28 5.48
C GLN A 179 15.13 -20.06 5.02
N GLU A 180 13.96 -19.83 5.62
CA GLU A 180 12.72 -20.52 5.20
C GLU A 180 12.24 -20.05 3.83
N ALA A 181 12.35 -18.75 3.51
CA ALA A 181 11.89 -18.20 2.23
C ALA A 181 12.74 -18.67 1.04
N CYS A 182 14.02 -18.97 1.28
CA CYS A 182 14.97 -19.45 0.27
C CYS A 182 15.17 -20.96 0.28
N ASN A 183 14.34 -21.71 1.02
CA ASN A 183 14.41 -23.16 1.00
C ASN A 183 14.10 -23.70 -0.41
N GLU A 184 14.79 -24.75 -0.83
CA GLU A 184 14.59 -25.41 -2.12
C GLU A 184 13.17 -25.95 -2.30
N ASP A 185 12.49 -26.30 -1.20
CA ASP A 185 11.10 -26.78 -1.21
C ASP A 185 10.08 -25.69 -1.58
N GLN A 186 10.47 -24.41 -1.51
CA GLN A 186 9.65 -23.21 -1.74
C GLN A 186 8.32 -23.19 -0.95
N LEU A 187 8.20 -23.98 0.12
CA LEU A 187 6.95 -24.10 0.88
C LEU A 187 6.57 -22.77 1.51
N PHE A 188 7.52 -22.07 2.13
CA PHE A 188 7.24 -20.80 2.79
C PHE A 188 6.92 -19.68 1.78
N ALA A 189 7.62 -19.62 0.64
CA ALA A 189 7.33 -18.63 -0.41
C ALA A 189 5.91 -18.82 -0.99
N ASN A 190 5.54 -20.06 -1.30
CA ASN A 190 4.19 -20.39 -1.77
C ASN A 190 3.12 -20.12 -0.70
N PHE A 191 3.43 -20.40 0.56
CA PHE A 191 2.55 -20.09 1.68
C PHE A 191 2.31 -18.58 1.82
N GLN A 192 3.35 -17.74 1.75
CA GLN A 192 3.19 -16.28 1.80
C GLN A 192 2.22 -15.77 0.71
N LYS A 193 2.33 -16.29 -0.51
CA LYS A 193 1.44 -15.94 -1.62
C LYS A 193 -0.01 -16.37 -1.36
N GLN A 194 -0.22 -17.61 -0.90
CA GLN A 194 -1.56 -18.12 -0.58
C GLN A 194 -2.18 -17.40 0.61
N TRP A 195 -1.40 -17.15 1.66
CA TRP A 195 -1.85 -16.41 2.83
C TRP A 195 -2.26 -14.98 2.43
N THR A 196 -1.48 -14.33 1.55
CA THR A 196 -1.82 -13.01 1.00
C THR A 196 -3.12 -13.06 0.21
N LEU A 197 -3.31 -14.05 -0.67
CA LEU A 197 -4.54 -14.22 -1.43
C LEU A 197 -5.76 -14.33 -0.49
N ASN A 198 -5.66 -15.18 0.54
CA ASN A 198 -6.78 -15.46 1.44
C ASN A 198 -7.10 -14.31 2.40
N ASN A 199 -6.07 -13.62 2.89
CA ASN A 199 -6.23 -12.61 3.94
C ASN A 199 -6.28 -11.18 3.41
N TYR A 200 -5.81 -10.94 2.17
CA TYR A 200 -5.80 -9.62 1.52
C TYR A 200 -6.72 -9.55 0.32
N LEU A 201 -6.44 -10.40 -0.66
CA LEU A 201 -7.05 -10.24 -1.97
C LEU A 201 -8.52 -10.66 -1.97
N LEU A 202 -8.86 -11.82 -1.42
CA LEU A 202 -10.26 -12.25 -1.33
C LEU A 202 -11.11 -11.26 -0.51
N PRO A 203 -10.69 -10.78 0.69
CA PRO A 203 -11.40 -9.71 1.39
C PRO A 203 -11.57 -8.44 0.56
N SER A 204 -10.51 -7.99 -0.13
CA SER A 204 -10.60 -6.81 -1.00
C SER A 204 -11.59 -6.99 -2.15
N ALA A 205 -11.68 -8.20 -2.71
CA ALA A 205 -12.65 -8.55 -3.75
C ALA A 205 -14.08 -8.58 -3.21
N ARG A 206 -14.30 -8.96 -1.95
CA ARG A 206 -15.61 -8.85 -1.27
C ARG A 206 -16.03 -7.41 -1.09
N PHE A 207 -15.11 -6.51 -0.71
CA PHE A 207 -15.39 -5.07 -0.67
C PHE A 207 -15.70 -4.51 -2.07
N ALA A 208 -14.98 -4.94 -3.11
CA ALA A 208 -15.27 -4.57 -4.50
C ALA A 208 -16.68 -5.02 -4.91
N ALA A 209 -17.03 -6.28 -4.64
CA ALA A 209 -18.35 -6.82 -4.92
C ALA A 209 -19.46 -6.06 -4.17
N GLY A 210 -19.23 -5.72 -2.90
CA GLY A 210 -20.15 -4.89 -2.10
C GLY A 210 -20.35 -3.48 -2.65
N ALA A 211 -19.34 -2.93 -3.33
CA ALA A 211 -19.41 -1.64 -4.03
C ALA A 211 -19.98 -1.75 -5.45
N GLY A 212 -20.37 -2.95 -5.90
CA GLY A 212 -20.85 -3.20 -7.26
C GLY A 212 -19.75 -3.13 -8.32
N VAL A 213 -18.50 -3.38 -7.94
CA VAL A 213 -17.33 -3.42 -8.83
C VAL A 213 -17.02 -4.87 -9.19
N THR A 214 -16.99 -5.20 -10.48
CA THR A 214 -16.82 -6.59 -10.94
C THR A 214 -15.65 -6.79 -11.90
N SER A 215 -15.11 -5.73 -12.49
CA SER A 215 -13.98 -5.84 -13.42
C SER A 215 -12.69 -6.28 -12.72
N ALA A 216 -11.79 -6.91 -13.47
CA ALA A 216 -10.47 -7.30 -12.98
C ALA A 216 -9.63 -6.07 -12.59
N LEU A 217 -9.74 -4.97 -13.35
CA LEU A 217 -9.11 -3.70 -13.00
C LEU A 217 -9.66 -3.13 -11.68
N GLY A 218 -10.98 -3.19 -11.49
CA GLY A 218 -11.61 -2.78 -10.24
C GLY A 218 -11.13 -3.60 -9.05
N GLN A 219 -11.06 -4.92 -9.18
CA GLN A 219 -10.49 -5.81 -8.15
C GLN A 219 -9.03 -5.49 -7.85
N LEU A 220 -8.20 -5.22 -8.87
CA LEU A 220 -6.82 -4.76 -8.69
C LEU A 220 -6.74 -3.47 -7.90
N ILE A 221 -7.58 -2.48 -8.22
CA ILE A 221 -7.63 -1.20 -7.49
C ILE A 221 -7.99 -1.45 -6.03
N PHE A 222 -9.01 -2.27 -5.75
CA PHE A 222 -9.41 -2.60 -4.38
C PHE A 222 -8.32 -3.36 -3.62
N TYR A 223 -7.68 -4.35 -4.25
CA TYR A 223 -6.57 -5.11 -3.67
C TYR A 223 -5.37 -4.22 -3.36
N GLY A 224 -4.94 -3.40 -4.33
CA GLY A 224 -3.85 -2.47 -4.11
C GLY A 224 -4.15 -1.56 -2.92
N ASN A 225 -5.38 -1.06 -2.81
CA ASN A 225 -5.82 -0.31 -1.64
C ASN A 225 -5.85 -1.11 -0.35
N TYR A 226 -6.14 -2.41 -0.37
CA TYR A 226 -6.23 -3.31 0.79
C TYR A 226 -4.86 -3.74 1.33
N THR A 227 -3.88 -3.95 0.45
CA THR A 227 -2.48 -4.24 0.85
C THR A 227 -1.84 -3.06 1.57
N PHE A 228 -2.23 -1.82 1.24
CA PHE A 228 -1.86 -0.64 2.03
C PHE A 228 -2.42 -0.64 3.47
N LEU A 229 -3.32 -1.57 3.84
CA LEU A 229 -4.17 -1.48 5.04
C LEU A 229 -3.88 -2.49 6.13
N ILE A 230 -3.42 -3.70 5.81
CA ILE A 230 -3.22 -4.73 6.85
C ILE A 230 -2.07 -4.39 7.77
N SER A 231 -1.28 -3.34 7.47
CA SER A 231 -0.45 -2.81 8.55
C SER A 231 -1.32 -2.49 9.78
N ILE A 232 -2.56 -2.02 9.76
CA ILE A 232 -3.26 -1.85 11.04
C ILE A 232 -4.77 -1.79 10.88
N LYS A 233 -5.50 -2.83 11.29
CA LYS A 233 -6.96 -2.73 11.51
C LYS A 233 -7.30 -1.60 12.50
N GLU A 234 -6.38 -1.20 13.37
CA GLU A 234 -6.73 -0.53 14.63
C GLU A 234 -5.81 0.64 15.04
N VAL A 235 -5.16 1.33 14.10
CA VAL A 235 -4.46 2.62 14.38
C VAL A 235 -4.90 3.75 13.43
N THR A 236 -5.91 3.52 12.58
CA THR A 236 -6.16 4.36 11.41
C THR A 236 -7.55 4.99 11.34
N LYS A 237 -8.08 5.50 12.44
CA LYS A 237 -9.01 6.65 12.37
C LYS A 237 -8.35 7.80 13.14
N PRO A 238 -7.86 8.85 12.43
CA PRO A 238 -8.33 9.31 11.11
C PRO A 238 -7.53 8.85 9.87
N SER A 239 -6.70 7.81 9.91
CA SER A 239 -5.83 7.48 8.75
C SER A 239 -6.50 6.83 7.52
N ILE A 240 -5.73 6.71 6.43
CA ILE A 240 -6.22 6.25 5.12
C ILE A 240 -6.45 4.73 5.12
N ASN A 241 -7.69 4.30 4.85
CA ASN A 241 -7.99 2.88 4.62
C ASN A 241 -9.13 2.64 3.60
N LEU A 242 -9.25 1.43 3.04
CA LEU A 242 -10.28 1.09 2.04
C LEU A 242 -11.69 1.38 2.56
N VAL A 243 -12.02 0.99 3.80
CA VAL A 243 -13.34 1.28 4.37
C VAL A 243 -13.58 2.79 4.43
N ARG A 244 -12.58 3.58 4.84
CA ARG A 244 -12.64 5.05 4.86
C ARG A 244 -12.79 5.65 3.46
N ILE A 245 -12.07 5.13 2.46
CA ILE A 245 -12.19 5.58 1.07
C ILE A 245 -13.59 5.25 0.54
N LEU A 246 -14.14 4.06 0.87
CA LEU A 246 -15.50 3.67 0.52
C LEU A 246 -16.54 4.57 1.19
N GLU A 247 -16.40 4.84 2.50
CA GLU A 247 -17.24 5.78 3.25
C GLU A 247 -17.27 7.16 2.59
N LEU A 248 -16.10 7.70 2.23
CA LEU A 248 -15.96 9.03 1.63
C LEU A 248 -16.41 9.08 0.16
N THR A 249 -16.19 8.01 -0.60
CA THR A 249 -16.63 7.91 -1.99
C THR A 249 -18.15 7.75 -2.08
N GLY A 250 -18.74 7.02 -1.13
CA GLY A 250 -20.14 6.62 -1.14
C GLY A 250 -20.42 5.43 -2.05
N ALA A 251 -21.68 5.00 -2.06
CA ALA A 251 -22.14 3.91 -2.91
C ALA A 251 -22.09 4.30 -4.40
N ARG A 252 -21.93 3.30 -5.27
CA ARG A 252 -22.09 3.45 -6.71
C ARG A 252 -23.56 3.73 -7.04
N GLY A 253 -23.83 4.75 -7.85
CA GLY A 253 -25.20 5.05 -8.28
C GLY A 253 -25.75 4.03 -9.27
N ASP A 254 -27.08 3.85 -9.31
CA ASP A 254 -27.75 2.83 -10.15
C ASP A 254 -27.40 2.92 -11.65
N ASN A 255 -27.20 4.14 -12.16
CA ASN A 255 -26.83 4.41 -13.56
C ASN A 255 -25.37 4.85 -13.73
N GLU A 256 -24.57 4.78 -12.66
CA GLU A 256 -23.15 5.13 -12.71
C GLU A 256 -22.37 3.97 -13.34
N SER A 257 -21.57 4.23 -14.37
CA SER A 257 -20.68 3.20 -14.93
C SER A 257 -19.59 2.83 -13.93
N GLU A 258 -19.06 1.60 -14.02
CA GLU A 258 -17.96 1.19 -13.14
C GLU A 258 -16.73 2.09 -13.31
N GLN A 259 -16.41 2.50 -14.53
CA GLN A 259 -15.34 3.48 -14.80
C GLN A 259 -15.56 4.81 -14.08
N SER A 260 -16.79 5.35 -14.09
CA SER A 260 -17.12 6.59 -13.38
C SER A 260 -16.95 6.43 -11.88
N TYR A 261 -17.42 5.30 -11.34
CA TYR A 261 -17.27 4.99 -9.92
C TYR A 261 -15.81 4.85 -9.50
N LEU A 262 -15.00 4.10 -10.26
CA LEU A 262 -13.57 3.93 -10.01
C LEU A 262 -12.80 5.26 -10.11
N THR A 263 -13.21 6.15 -11.02
CA THR A 263 -12.64 7.51 -11.13
C THR A 263 -12.95 8.34 -9.88
N ARG A 264 -14.20 8.27 -9.38
CA ARG A 264 -14.59 8.90 -8.10
C ARG A 264 -13.79 8.32 -6.93
N PHE A 265 -13.70 7.00 -6.85
CA PHE A 265 -12.96 6.28 -5.82
C PHE A 265 -11.47 6.69 -5.79
N LEU A 266 -10.79 6.66 -6.95
CA LEU A 266 -9.39 7.07 -7.06
C LEU A 266 -9.19 8.56 -6.82
N THR A 267 -10.15 9.40 -7.20
CA THR A 267 -10.14 10.83 -6.86
C THR A 267 -10.17 11.03 -5.35
N THR A 268 -11.09 10.37 -4.64
CA THR A 268 -11.17 10.41 -3.17
C THR A 268 -9.88 9.93 -2.53
N ARG A 269 -9.37 8.77 -2.98
CA ARG A 269 -8.09 8.20 -2.50
C ARG A 269 -6.94 9.18 -2.67
N ARG A 270 -6.78 9.77 -3.86
CA ARG A 270 -5.68 10.68 -4.15
C ARG A 270 -5.76 11.97 -3.35
N GLN A 271 -6.97 12.52 -3.18
CA GLN A 271 -7.18 13.67 -2.29
C GLN A 271 -6.82 13.35 -0.84
N LEU A 272 -7.23 12.18 -0.33
CA LEU A 272 -6.83 11.69 0.99
C LEU A 272 -5.31 11.59 1.13
N GLN A 273 -4.64 10.96 0.16
CA GLN A 273 -3.18 10.81 0.14
C GLN A 273 -2.46 12.17 0.19
N CYS A 274 -2.91 13.12 -0.63
CA CYS A 274 -2.33 14.45 -0.69
C CYS A 274 -2.59 15.28 0.57
N CYS A 275 -3.75 15.13 1.20
CA CYS A 275 -4.12 15.88 2.39
C CYS A 275 -3.62 15.26 3.69
N TYR A 276 -3.02 14.07 3.66
CA TYR A 276 -2.52 13.42 4.85
C TYR A 276 -1.36 14.23 5.44
N PRO A 277 -1.31 14.45 6.77
CA PRO A 277 -0.33 15.34 7.40
C PRO A 277 1.06 14.72 7.56
N ASP A 278 1.60 14.11 6.51
CA ASP A 278 2.98 13.59 6.45
C ASP A 278 3.61 13.81 5.06
N ASN A 279 4.82 13.28 4.85
CA ASN A 279 5.48 13.32 3.54
C ASN A 279 5.35 12.02 2.75
N VAL A 280 4.94 10.92 3.37
CA VAL A 280 4.93 9.58 2.77
C VAL A 280 3.70 9.39 1.90
N TRP A 281 2.53 9.73 2.42
CA TRP A 281 1.27 9.59 1.70
C TRP A 281 1.16 10.52 0.50
N PRO A 282 1.53 11.82 0.58
CA PRO A 282 1.56 12.68 -0.60
C PRO A 282 2.54 12.21 -1.68
N LEU A 283 3.72 11.67 -1.30
CA LEU A 283 4.65 11.05 -2.27
C LEU A 283 4.04 9.82 -2.95
N SER A 284 3.25 9.03 -2.23
CA SER A 284 2.57 7.84 -2.77
C SER A 284 1.42 8.15 -3.74
N ALA A 285 1.01 9.42 -3.89
CA ALA A 285 -0.12 9.81 -4.74
C ALA A 285 0.13 9.56 -6.24
N THR A 286 1.37 9.38 -6.68
CA THR A 286 1.72 8.94 -8.05
C THR A 286 1.19 7.54 -8.38
N ARG A 287 1.06 6.65 -7.38
CA ARG A 287 0.41 5.33 -7.56
C ARG A 287 -1.05 5.49 -8.01
N SER A 288 -1.75 6.49 -7.47
CA SER A 288 -3.11 6.83 -7.89
C SER A 288 -3.16 7.43 -9.30
N MET A 289 -2.08 8.06 -9.78
CA MET A 289 -1.98 8.55 -11.17
C MET A 289 -1.90 7.39 -12.16
N ASP A 290 -1.02 6.43 -11.90
CA ASP A 290 -0.90 5.23 -12.75
C ASP A 290 -2.22 4.45 -12.79
N LEU A 291 -2.85 4.20 -11.63
CA LEU A 291 -4.14 3.53 -11.56
C LEU A 291 -5.25 4.33 -12.28
N GLN A 292 -5.25 5.66 -12.17
CA GLN A 292 -6.21 6.50 -12.89
C GLN A 292 -6.00 6.40 -14.40
N SER A 293 -4.75 6.34 -14.89
CA SER A 293 -4.47 6.15 -16.32
C SER A 293 -5.05 4.84 -16.87
N LEU A 294 -5.06 3.78 -16.05
CA LEU A 294 -5.70 2.51 -16.41
C LEU A 294 -7.22 2.66 -16.50
N VAL A 295 -7.83 3.36 -15.56
CA VAL A 295 -9.27 3.66 -15.54
C VAL A 295 -9.68 4.61 -16.66
N ASP A 296 -8.85 5.58 -17.03
CA ASP A 296 -9.11 6.47 -18.17
C ASP A 296 -9.22 5.68 -19.48
N ASN A 297 -8.49 4.57 -19.58
CA ASN A 297 -8.52 3.62 -20.70
C ASN A 297 -9.29 2.32 -20.35
N PHE A 298 -10.41 2.46 -19.62
CA PHE A 298 -11.14 1.34 -19.02
C PHE A 298 -11.47 0.20 -19.99
N ASP A 299 -11.99 0.50 -21.18
CA ASP A 299 -12.40 -0.55 -22.14
C ASP A 299 -11.26 -1.50 -22.51
N THR A 300 -10.02 -0.99 -22.56
CA THR A 300 -8.81 -1.78 -22.83
C THR A 300 -8.35 -2.55 -21.59
N ASN A 301 -8.47 -1.95 -20.41
CA ASN A 301 -7.82 -2.43 -19.18
C ASN A 301 -8.75 -3.20 -18.23
N GLN A 302 -10.07 -3.11 -18.38
CA GLN A 302 -11.05 -3.65 -17.42
C GLN A 302 -10.87 -5.15 -17.13
N ASN A 303 -10.39 -5.91 -18.12
CA ASN A 303 -10.15 -7.36 -18.00
C ASN A 303 -8.67 -7.72 -17.76
N LEU A 304 -7.77 -6.73 -17.67
CA LEU A 304 -6.32 -6.92 -17.49
C LEU A 304 -5.69 -7.89 -18.50
N LEU A 305 -6.18 -7.87 -19.74
CA LEU A 305 -5.63 -8.68 -20.83
C LEU A 305 -4.45 -7.99 -21.52
N ALA A 306 -4.47 -6.67 -21.59
CA ALA A 306 -3.36 -5.87 -22.12
C ALA A 306 -2.25 -5.69 -21.07
N PRO A 307 -0.99 -5.41 -21.49
CA PRO A 307 0.07 -4.98 -20.59
C PRO A 307 -0.32 -3.73 -19.80
N VAL A 308 -0.11 -3.76 -18.49
CA VAL A 308 -0.39 -2.68 -17.55
C VAL A 308 0.82 -1.76 -17.48
N ALA A 309 0.70 -0.56 -18.05
CA ALA A 309 1.75 0.46 -17.98
C ALA A 309 1.65 1.27 -16.67
N LEU A 310 2.79 1.43 -16.00
CA LEU A 310 2.96 2.21 -14.78
C LEU A 310 4.02 3.30 -15.03
N PRO A 311 3.68 4.36 -15.80
CA PRO A 311 4.65 5.35 -16.27
C PRO A 311 5.36 6.09 -15.14
N HIS A 312 4.70 6.38 -14.01
CA HIS A 312 5.36 7.06 -12.89
C HIS A 312 6.41 6.17 -12.20
N PHE A 313 6.34 4.86 -12.38
CA PHE A 313 7.34 3.89 -11.90
C PHE A 313 8.26 3.39 -13.02
N GLY A 314 8.05 3.81 -14.27
CA GLY A 314 8.82 3.35 -15.43
C GLY A 314 8.70 1.84 -15.69
N GLN A 315 7.59 1.22 -15.27
CA GLN A 315 7.38 -0.23 -15.37
C GLN A 315 6.21 -0.58 -16.29
N VAL A 316 6.27 -1.78 -16.86
CA VAL A 316 5.15 -2.42 -17.57
C VAL A 316 4.99 -3.83 -17.04
N VAL A 317 3.78 -4.18 -16.59
CA VAL A 317 3.41 -5.50 -16.09
C VAL A 317 2.60 -6.24 -17.16
N THR A 318 3.09 -7.37 -17.64
CA THR A 318 2.44 -8.16 -18.71
C THR A 318 1.59 -9.31 -18.18
N GLY A 319 1.87 -9.77 -16.96
CA GLY A 319 1.27 -10.99 -16.44
C GLY A 319 1.98 -12.26 -16.94
N GLU A 320 3.16 -12.14 -17.56
CA GLU A 320 3.98 -13.26 -18.05
C GLU A 320 5.40 -13.30 -17.42
N GLU A 321 5.72 -12.37 -16.52
CA GLU A 321 7.01 -12.28 -15.82
C GLU A 321 7.31 -13.54 -14.99
N PRO A 322 8.56 -14.03 -14.91
CA PRO A 322 8.87 -15.24 -14.15
C PRO A 322 8.38 -15.15 -12.70
N ASP A 323 7.60 -16.14 -12.24
CA ASP A 323 7.15 -16.26 -10.85
C ASP A 323 8.26 -16.88 -9.98
N GLY A 324 9.43 -16.22 -9.99
CA GLY A 324 10.64 -16.68 -9.34
C GLY A 324 10.90 -15.95 -8.03
N ILE A 325 11.40 -16.69 -7.04
CA ILE A 325 12.03 -16.10 -5.86
C ILE A 325 13.19 -15.21 -6.31
N ASP A 326 13.30 -14.00 -5.75
CA ASP A 326 14.46 -13.14 -5.98
C ASP A 326 15.74 -13.83 -5.46
N ALA A 327 16.42 -14.59 -6.32
CA ALA A 327 17.62 -15.33 -5.96
C ALA A 327 18.73 -14.40 -5.44
N ARG A 328 18.73 -13.11 -5.81
CA ARG A 328 19.67 -12.09 -5.30
C ARG A 328 19.53 -11.89 -3.79
N ARG A 329 18.34 -12.17 -3.24
CA ARG A 329 18.05 -12.08 -1.80
C ARG A 329 18.30 -13.39 -1.06
N CYS A 330 18.56 -14.48 -1.79
CA CYS A 330 18.85 -15.80 -1.23
C CYS A 330 20.35 -16.12 -1.15
N SER A 331 21.20 -15.39 -1.88
CA SER A 331 22.66 -15.41 -1.70
C SER A 331 23.12 -14.66 -0.46
#